data_AF-X1IWE9-F1
#
_entry.id   AF-X1IWE9-F1
#
_cell.length_a   1.000
_cell.length_b   1.000
_cell.length_c   1.000
_cell.angle_alpha   90.00
_cell.angle_beta   90.00
_cell.angle_gamma   90.00
#
_symmetry.space_group_name_H-M   'P 1'
#
loop_
_entity.id
_entity.type
_entity.pdbx_description
1 polymer ?
#
loop_
_entity_poly.entity_id
_entity_poly.type
_entity_poly.pdbx_seq_one_letter_code
_entity_poly.pdbx_strand_id
1 'polypeptide(L)' 'MGWRFFFYSNEGAEPIHIHCRKGGKECKYWLDVANFDVEEAYSYSMNNKDKRQVKKIIFEYFEYIESEWQKLQEARYP' A
#
# COMPACT_ATOMS: atom_id res chain seq x y z
N MET A 1 8.15 4.95 -16.90
CA MET A 1 8.38 4.24 -15.63
C MET A 1 7.09 4.27 -14.80
N GLY A 2 6.64 3.11 -14.31
CA GLY A 2 5.40 2.95 -13.54
C GLY A 2 5.56 3.18 -12.03
N TRP A 3 4.46 3.05 -11.29
CA TRP A 3 4.49 2.99 -9.82
C TRP A 3 4.98 1.61 -9.38
N ARG A 4 5.77 1.57 -8.30
CA ARG A 4 6.17 0.33 -7.62
C ARG A 4 5.46 0.26 -6.29
N PHE A 5 4.88 -0.90 -5.97
CA PHE A 5 4.15 -1.19 -4.75
C PHE A 5 4.89 -2.29 -3.98
N PHE A 6 5.04 -2.13 -2.67
CA PHE A 6 5.81 -3.07 -1.84
C PHE A 6 5.45 -2.95 -0.36
N PHE A 7 5.81 -3.99 0.40
CA PHE A 7 5.80 -4.02 1.86
C PHE A 7 7.24 -3.99 2.37
N TYR A 8 7.49 -3.48 3.56
CA TYR A 8 8.77 -3.71 4.23
C TYR A 8 8.69 -4.91 5.16
N SER A 9 9.74 -5.73 5.17
CA SER A 9 9.80 -6.95 5.97
C SER A 9 9.89 -6.72 7.49
N ASN A 10 10.16 -5.49 7.94
CA ASN A 10 10.43 -5.15 9.34
C ASN A 10 9.43 -4.15 9.97
N GLU A 11 8.20 -4.05 9.44
CA GLU A 11 7.18 -3.10 9.90
C GLU A 11 6.44 -3.48 11.20
N GLY A 12 6.96 -4.48 11.94
CA GLY A 12 6.39 -4.89 13.22
C GLY A 12 4.94 -5.36 13.12
N ALA A 13 4.10 -4.87 14.04
CA ALA A 13 2.68 -5.23 14.18
C ALA A 13 1.73 -4.16 13.63
N GLU A 14 2.15 -3.43 12.59
CA GLU A 14 1.29 -2.43 11.94
C GLU A 14 0.08 -3.08 11.25
N PRO A 15 -1.05 -2.36 11.13
CA PRO A 15 -2.18 -2.78 10.29
C PRO A 15 -1.78 -2.96 8.82
N ILE A 16 -2.64 -3.57 8.01
CA ILE A 16 -2.38 -3.75 6.58
C ILE A 16 -2.19 -2.40 5.87
N HIS A 17 -1.11 -2.31 5.08
CA HIS A 17 -0.78 -1.11 4.32
C HIS A 17 0.14 -1.42 3.15
N ILE A 18 0.28 -0.46 2.23
CA ILE A 18 1.20 -0.57 1.11
C ILE A 18 2.00 0.71 0.86
N HIS A 19 3.28 0.54 0.58
CA HIS A 19 4.19 1.62 0.16
C HIS A 19 4.23 1.71 -1.36
N CYS A 20 4.23 2.94 -1.88
CA CYS A 20 4.27 3.18 -3.32
C CYS A 20 5.36 4.20 -3.65
N ARG A 21 6.15 3.95 -4.71
CA ARG A 21 7.21 4.87 -5.15
C ARG A 21 7.25 5.04 -6.67
N LYS A 22 7.57 6.26 -7.13
CA LYS A 22 7.79 6.57 -8.55
C LYS A 22 8.61 7.85 -8.72
N GLY A 23 9.82 7.77 -9.26
CA GLY A 23 10.61 8.94 -9.70
C GLY A 23 10.75 10.04 -8.65
N GLY A 24 11.19 9.70 -7.44
CA GLY A 24 11.33 10.65 -6.32
C GLY A 24 10.04 10.94 -5.55
N LYS A 25 8.91 10.35 -5.97
CA LYS A 25 7.63 10.39 -5.25
C LYS A 25 7.46 9.16 -4.39
N GLU A 26 6.86 9.32 -3.23
CA GLU A 26 6.59 8.26 -2.28
C GLU A 26 5.26 8.47 -1.55
N CYS A 27 4.56 7.39 -1.23
CA CYS A 27 3.41 7.42 -0.35
C CYS A 27 3.19 6.09 0.35
N LYS A 28 2.43 6.12 1.43
CA LYS A 28 1.92 4.96 2.17
C LYS A 28 0.41 5.09 2.31
N TYR A 29 -0.29 3.98 2.09
CA TYR A 29 -1.73 3.88 2.31
C TYR A 29 -2.05 2.73 3.26
N TRP A 30 -2.88 3.00 4.27
CA TRP A 30 -3.53 1.97 5.08
C TRP A 30 -4.71 1.39 4.29
N LEU A 31 -4.90 0.08 4.38
CA LEU A 31 -6.05 -0.59 3.78
C LEU A 31 -7.08 -0.89 4.88
N ASP A 32 -8.30 -0.37 4.70
CA ASP A 32 -9.45 -0.76 5.49
C ASP A 32 -10.18 -1.88 4.76
N VAL A 33 -9.81 -3.12 5.08
CA VAL A 33 -10.39 -4.33 4.47
C VAL A 33 -11.88 -4.43 4.78
N ALA A 34 -12.30 -4.06 5.99
CA ALA A 34 -13.68 -4.22 6.42
C ALA A 34 -14.63 -3.32 5.62
N ASN A 35 -14.16 -2.13 5.22
CA ASN A 35 -14.94 -1.16 4.45
C ASN A 35 -14.56 -1.10 2.96
N PHE A 36 -13.60 -1.91 2.50
CA PHE A 36 -13.03 -1.85 1.16
C PHE A 36 -12.58 -0.42 0.78
N ASP A 37 -11.80 0.22 1.65
CA ASP A 37 -11.33 1.60 1.49
C ASP A 37 -9.83 1.75 1.79
N VAL A 38 -9.25 2.91 1.46
CA VAL A 38 -7.85 3.23 1.71
C VAL A 38 -7.66 4.65 2.26
N GLU A 39 -6.87 4.74 3.32
CA GLU A 39 -6.50 6.00 3.96
C GLU A 39 -5.05 6.37 3.63
N GLU A 40 -4.80 7.63 3.26
CA GLU A 40 -3.44 8.11 3.02
C GLU A 40 -2.73 8.32 4.36
N ALA A 41 -1.72 7.52 4.65
CA ALA A 41 -0.87 7.71 5.82
C ALA A 41 0.08 8.90 5.63
N TYR A 42 0.74 8.93 4.47
CA TYR A 42 1.54 10.08 4.03
C TYR A 42 1.77 10.06 2.52
N SER A 43 2.13 11.22 1.98
CA SER A 43 2.61 11.36 0.60
C SER A 43 3.70 12.42 0.50
N TYR A 44 4.66 12.20 -0.39
CA TYR A 44 5.80 13.07 -0.64
C TYR A 44 5.96 13.31 -2.14
N SER A 45 6.07 14.60 -2.53
CA SER A 45 6.22 15.04 -3.92
C SER A 45 5.09 14.57 -4.88
N MET A 46 3.89 14.34 -4.34
CA MET A 46 2.72 13.88 -5.09
C MET A 46 1.71 15.00 -5.33
N ASN A 47 1.23 15.11 -6.57
CA ASN A 47 0.07 15.94 -6.89
C ASN A 47 -1.23 15.10 -6.86
N ASN A 48 -2.38 15.76 -7.03
CA ASN A 48 -3.69 15.08 -7.01
C ASN A 48 -3.84 14.01 -8.10
N LYS A 49 -3.19 14.16 -9.26
CA LYS A 49 -3.22 13.16 -10.33
C LYS A 49 -2.42 11.91 -9.93
N ASP A 50 -1.28 12.10 -9.29
CA ASP A 50 -0.46 11.01 -8.73
C ASP A 50 -1.27 10.22 -7.70
N LYS A 51 -1.90 10.90 -6.73
CA LYS A 51 -2.70 10.27 -5.67
C LYS A 51 -3.88 9.48 -6.26
N ARG A 52 -4.62 10.06 -7.20
CA ARG A 52 -5.73 9.36 -7.89
C ARG A 52 -5.23 8.13 -8.66
N GLN A 53 -4.08 8.23 -9.32
CA GLN A 53 -3.49 7.09 -10.03
C GLN A 53 -3.11 5.97 -9.06
N VAL A 54 -2.44 6.31 -7.95
CA VAL A 54 -2.04 5.32 -6.93
C VAL A 54 -3.26 4.66 -6.32
N LYS A 55 -4.25 5.43 -5.83
CA LYS A 55 -5.49 4.88 -5.27
C LYS A 55 -6.21 3.96 -6.25
N LYS A 56 -6.31 4.34 -7.53
CA LYS A 56 -6.91 3.49 -8.55
C LYS A 56 -6.21 2.13 -8.65
N ILE A 57 -4.88 2.12 -8.65
CA ILE A 57 -4.10 0.87 -8.71
C ILE A 57 -4.29 0.07 -7.41
N ILE A 58 -4.30 0.71 -6.24
CA ILE A 58 -4.54 -0.01 -4.97
C ILE A 58 -5.91 -0.68 -5.00
N PHE A 59 -6.97 0.02 -5.41
CA PHE A 59 -8.30 -0.58 -5.51
C PHE A 59 -8.40 -1.69 -6.56
N GLU A 60 -7.71 -1.55 -7.69
CA GLU A 60 -7.66 -2.59 -8.73
C GLU A 60 -7.01 -3.89 -8.24
N TYR A 61 -6.06 -3.80 -7.32
CA TYR A 61 -5.33 -4.94 -6.75
C TYR A 61 -5.60 -5.14 -5.25
N PHE A 62 -6.73 -4.65 -4.74
CA PHE A 62 -6.97 -4.58 -3.29
C PHE A 62 -6.90 -5.95 -2.61
N GLU A 63 -7.67 -6.91 -3.12
CA GLU A 63 -7.71 -8.29 -2.60
C GLU A 63 -6.35 -9.00 -2.74
N TYR A 64 -5.62 -8.70 -3.82
CA TYR A 64 -4.29 -9.25 -4.02
C TYR A 64 -3.31 -8.73 -2.95
N ILE A 65 -3.30 -7.40 -2.72
CA ILE A 65 -2.49 -6.76 -1.69
C ILE A 65 -2.82 -7.33 -0.31
N GLU A 66 -4.12 -7.52 -0.02
CA GLU A 66 -4.58 -8.16 1.21
C GLU A 66 -4.03 -9.57 1.39
N SER A 67 -4.17 -10.42 0.36
CA SER A 67 -3.71 -11.81 0.44
C SER A 67 -2.18 -11.91 0.60
N GLU A 68 -1.42 -11.04 -0.05
CA GLU A 68 0.04 -11.02 0.07
C GLU A 68 0.50 -10.49 1.44
N TRP A 69 -0.23 -9.54 2.01
CA TRP A 69 0.01 -9.09 3.38
C TRP A 69 -0.23 -10.23 4.38
N GLN A 70 -1.32 -10.98 4.25
CA GLN A 70 -1.62 -12.12 5.13
C GLN A 70 -0.51 -13.18 5.08
N LYS A 71 -0.08 -13.58 3.87
CA LYS A 71 1.05 -14.51 3.69
C LYS A 71 2.34 -14.00 4.33
N LEU A 72 2.61 -12.70 4.20
CA LEU A 72 3.79 -12.07 4.82
C LEU A 72 3.73 -12.14 6.35
N GLN A 73 2.57 -11.92 6.95
CA GLN A 73 2.37 -11.99 8.39
C GLN A 73 2.47 -13.44 8.91
N GLU A 74 1.85 -14.41 8.21
CA GLU A 74 1.98 -15.83 8.53
C GLU A 74 3.43 -16.30 8.49
N ALA A 75 4.19 -15.91 7.47
CA ALA A 75 5.60 -16.26 7.35
C ALA A 75 6.48 -15.63 8.46
N ARG A 76 6.05 -14.53 9.07
CA ARG A 76 6.76 -13.88 10.20
C ARG A 76 6.47 -14.54 11.55
N TYR A 77 5.27 -15.08 11.71
CA TYR A 77 4.79 -15.69 12.95
C TYR A 77 4.31 -17.13 12.70
N PRO A 78 5.23 -18.06 12.40
CA PRO A 78 4.90 -19.47 12.16
C PRO A 78 4.42 -20.20 13.42
#